data_AF-A0A5J4YN74-F1
#
_entry.id   AF-A0A5J4YN74-F1
#
_cell.length_a   1.000
_cell.length_b   1.000
_cell.length_c   1.000
_cell.angle_alpha   90.00
_cell.angle_beta   90.00
_cell.angle_gamma   90.00
#
_symmetry.space_group_name_H-M   'P 1'
#
loop_
_entity.id
_entity.type
_entity.pdbx_description
1 polymer ?
#
loop_
_entity_poly.entity_id
_entity_poly.type
_entity_poly.pdbx_seq_one_letter_code
_entity_poly.pdbx_strand_id
1 'polypeptide(L)'
;MATKDGRKGGAQWRAVKQVATGVVMVSVLVVALGSCVLQVAEATWKDEAAVWKWLGTDGLLVARTLSRMALGVFFASAGAMHFYLHRSGSRFYQDLVPAWLPVPDVLHLAAGVGEVFTGIALLLPNQMAQRYAAILICVLLAVFEVLVHGPMMVDQAHRDRVKVSLEACIVRFILQFVLLGWAYWHT
;
A
#
# COMPACT_ATOMS: atom_id res chain seq x y z
N MET A 1 -26.34 -29.33 16.19
CA MET A 1 -26.74 -27.90 16.14
C MET A 1 -25.48 -27.07 16.28
N ALA A 2 -24.80 -26.72 15.18
CA ALA A 2 -23.53 -25.99 15.23
C ALA A 2 -23.80 -24.53 15.63
N THR A 3 -23.17 -24.07 16.73
CA THR A 3 -23.36 -22.73 17.26
C THR A 3 -22.91 -21.70 16.23
N LYS A 4 -23.70 -20.63 16.04
CA LYS A 4 -23.40 -19.50 15.10
C LYS A 4 -22.00 -18.89 15.32
N ASP A 5 -21.41 -19.13 16.48
CA ASP A 5 -20.11 -18.60 16.90
C ASP A 5 -18.92 -19.26 16.19
N GLY A 6 -18.94 -20.60 16.00
CA GLY A 6 -17.89 -21.33 15.29
C GLY A 6 -17.79 -20.99 13.81
N ARG A 7 -18.90 -20.54 13.20
CA ARG A 7 -18.95 -20.13 11.79
C ARG A 7 -18.34 -18.75 11.56
N LYS A 8 -18.40 -17.85 12.55
CA LYS A 8 -17.76 -16.51 12.50
C LYS A 8 -16.25 -16.58 12.70
N GLY A 9 -15.78 -17.39 13.65
CA GLY A 9 -14.34 -17.62 13.87
C GLY A 9 -13.64 -18.22 12.65
N GLY A 10 -14.30 -19.16 11.95
CA GLY A 10 -13.78 -19.74 10.71
C GLY A 10 -13.69 -18.75 9.54
N ALA A 11 -14.60 -17.76 9.47
CA ALA A 11 -14.55 -16.74 8.43
C ALA A 11 -13.41 -15.74 8.66
N GLN A 12 -13.22 -15.31 9.91
CA GLN A 12 -12.11 -14.44 10.30
C GLN A 12 -10.76 -15.12 10.05
N TRP A 13 -10.64 -16.42 10.33
CA TRP A 13 -9.40 -17.16 10.10
C TRP A 13 -9.11 -17.43 8.62
N ARG A 14 -10.14 -17.51 7.77
CA ARG A 14 -9.96 -17.53 6.31
C ARG A 14 -9.47 -16.19 5.77
N ALA A 15 -9.96 -15.08 6.29
CA ALA A 15 -9.51 -13.74 5.90
C ALA A 15 -8.04 -13.49 6.29
N VAL A 16 -7.64 -13.88 7.52
CA VAL A 16 -6.24 -13.78 7.95
C VAL A 16 -5.33 -14.66 7.10
N LYS A 17 -5.76 -15.89 6.76
CA LYS A 17 -5.01 -16.75 5.82
C LYS A 17 -4.90 -16.12 4.43
N GLN A 18 -5.95 -15.50 3.91
CA GLN A 18 -5.88 -14.82 2.60
C GLN A 18 -4.94 -13.62 2.61
N VAL A 19 -4.92 -12.83 3.69
CA VAL A 19 -3.95 -11.73 3.85
C VAL A 19 -2.53 -12.28 3.97
N ALA A 20 -2.31 -13.33 4.78
CA ALA A 20 -1.00 -13.98 4.90
C ALA A 20 -0.51 -14.58 3.57
N THR A 21 -1.40 -15.24 2.82
CA THR A 21 -1.09 -15.75 1.49
C THR A 21 -0.80 -14.61 0.50
N GLY A 22 -1.53 -13.49 0.59
CA GLY A 22 -1.26 -12.29 -0.19
C GLY A 22 0.12 -11.70 0.13
N VAL A 23 0.49 -11.61 1.41
CA VAL A 23 1.81 -11.15 1.84
C VAL A 23 2.91 -12.10 1.35
N VAL A 24 2.74 -13.41 1.49
CA VAL A 24 3.69 -14.40 0.98
C VAL A 24 3.83 -14.32 -0.55
N MET A 25 2.73 -14.15 -1.28
CA MET A 25 2.79 -13.96 -2.74
C MET A 25 3.51 -12.67 -3.12
N VAL A 26 3.28 -11.57 -2.41
CA VAL A 26 4.00 -10.31 -2.62
C VAL A 26 5.49 -10.47 -2.28
N SER A 27 5.84 -11.19 -1.21
CA SER A 27 7.24 -11.49 -0.86
C SER A 27 7.92 -12.36 -1.92
N VAL A 28 7.22 -13.37 -2.46
CA VAL A 28 7.74 -14.21 -3.56
C VAL A 28 7.91 -13.39 -4.84
N LEU A 29 6.98 -12.48 -5.16
CA LEU A 29 7.11 -11.55 -6.28
C LEU A 29 8.28 -10.58 -6.10
N VAL A 30 8.49 -10.04 -4.89
CA VAL A 30 9.63 -9.16 -4.58
C VAL A 30 10.95 -9.90 -4.71
N VAL A 31 11.03 -11.15 -4.23
CA VAL A 31 12.25 -11.99 -4.35
C VAL A 31 12.49 -12.41 -5.80
N ALA A 32 11.45 -12.78 -6.56
CA ALA A 32 11.56 -13.13 -7.97
C ALA A 32 11.98 -11.93 -8.82
N LEU A 33 11.42 -10.75 -8.55
CA LEU A 33 11.83 -9.49 -9.19
C LEU A 33 13.26 -9.11 -8.79
N GLY A 34 13.64 -9.29 -7.51
CA GLY A 34 15.01 -9.07 -7.05
C GLY A 34 16.02 -9.99 -7.73
N SER A 35 15.70 -11.28 -7.87
CA SER A 35 16.54 -12.25 -8.60
C SER A 35 16.63 -11.91 -10.09
N CYS A 36 15.55 -11.46 -10.72
CA CYS A 36 15.54 -11.01 -12.10
C CYS A 36 16.43 -9.77 -12.29
N VAL A 37 16.33 -8.80 -11.38
CA VAL A 37 17.17 -7.59 -11.37
C VAL A 37 18.65 -7.95 -11.19
N LEU A 38 18.99 -8.90 -10.31
CA LEU A 38 20.37 -9.35 -10.12
C LEU A 38 20.93 -10.09 -11.35
N GLN A 39 20.13 -10.96 -11.98
CA GLN A 39 20.53 -11.66 -13.20
C GLN A 39 20.70 -10.71 -14.38
N VAL A 40 19.80 -9.71 -14.51
CA VAL A 40 19.93 -8.65 -15.51
C VAL A 40 21.12 -7.76 -15.21
N ALA A 41 21.36 -7.39 -13.94
CA ALA A 41 22.53 -6.61 -13.53
C ALA A 41 23.84 -7.35 -13.83
N GLU A 42 23.93 -8.64 -13.53
CA GLU A 42 25.13 -9.45 -13.81
C GLU A 42 25.36 -9.66 -15.32
N ALA A 43 24.28 -9.79 -16.10
CA ALA A 43 24.35 -9.87 -17.56
C ALA A 43 24.75 -8.53 -18.20
N THR A 44 24.35 -7.40 -17.61
CA THR A 44 24.60 -6.05 -18.15
C THR A 44 25.92 -5.46 -17.66
N TRP A 45 26.42 -5.83 -16.47
CA TRP A 45 27.66 -5.32 -15.89
C TRP A 45 28.93 -5.57 -16.74
N LYS A 46 28.89 -6.54 -17.65
CA LYS A 46 30.02 -6.88 -18.53
C LYS A 46 30.36 -5.80 -19.56
N ASP A 47 29.45 -4.87 -19.84
CA ASP A 47 29.66 -3.76 -20.78
C ASP A 47 29.23 -2.44 -20.13
N GLU A 48 30.14 -1.88 -19.33
CA GLU A 48 29.90 -0.65 -18.56
C GLU A 48 29.47 0.51 -19.47
N ALA A 49 30.05 0.64 -20.66
CA ALA A 49 29.71 1.69 -21.61
C ALA A 49 28.29 1.54 -22.19
N ALA A 50 27.84 0.31 -22.45
CA ALA A 50 26.46 0.03 -22.84
C ALA A 50 25.49 0.28 -21.69
N VAL A 51 25.86 -0.05 -20.45
CA VAL A 51 25.09 0.24 -19.24
C VAL A 51 24.91 1.74 -19.05
N TRP A 52 25.97 2.54 -19.13
CA TRP A 52 25.89 4.00 -19.00
C TRP A 52 25.09 4.64 -20.15
N LYS A 53 25.14 4.06 -21.36
CA LYS A 53 24.32 4.50 -22.50
C LYS A 53 22.84 4.16 -22.31
N TRP A 54 22.52 2.99 -21.75
CA TRP A 54 21.15 2.58 -21.42
C TRP A 54 20.60 3.35 -20.20
N LEU A 55 21.41 3.54 -19.16
CA LEU A 55 21.13 4.37 -17.97
C LEU A 55 21.15 5.87 -18.26
N GLY A 56 21.37 6.29 -19.51
CA GLY A 56 21.14 7.65 -19.96
C GLY A 56 19.69 8.11 -19.72
N THR A 57 19.30 9.22 -20.34
CA THR A 57 17.96 9.80 -20.16
C THR A 57 16.83 8.80 -20.40
N ASP A 58 17.02 7.87 -21.33
CA ASP A 58 16.01 6.90 -21.75
C ASP A 58 15.77 5.82 -20.67
N GLY A 59 16.82 5.28 -20.07
CA GLY A 59 16.70 4.30 -18.98
C GLY A 59 16.09 4.90 -17.72
N LEU A 60 16.45 6.14 -17.37
CA LEU A 60 15.82 6.85 -16.25
C LEU A 60 14.33 7.10 -16.50
N LEU A 61 13.95 7.43 -17.73
CA LEU A 61 12.56 7.65 -18.12
C LEU A 61 11.75 6.35 -18.06
N VAL A 62 12.33 5.23 -18.53
CA VAL A 62 11.73 3.89 -18.43
C VAL A 62 11.58 3.49 -16.97
N ALA A 63 12.62 3.63 -16.15
CA ALA A 63 12.59 3.31 -14.73
C ALA A 63 11.53 4.13 -13.99
N ARG A 64 11.44 5.44 -14.26
CA ARG A 64 10.42 6.32 -13.68
C ARG A 64 9.01 5.92 -14.13
N THR A 65 8.85 5.52 -15.38
CA THR A 65 7.56 5.04 -15.91
C THR A 65 7.12 3.74 -15.24
N LEU A 66 8.01 2.75 -15.16
CA LEU A 66 7.73 1.47 -14.49
C LEU A 66 7.44 1.67 -13.00
N SER A 67 8.24 2.52 -12.33
CA SER A 67 8.06 2.90 -10.92
C SER A 67 6.68 3.54 -10.68
N ARG A 68 6.27 4.48 -11.54
CA ARG A 68 4.94 5.10 -11.49
C ARG A 68 3.83 4.08 -11.70
N MET A 69 3.98 3.17 -12.67
CA MET A 69 2.99 2.14 -12.95
C MET A 69 2.84 1.17 -11.76
N ALA A 70 3.96 0.76 -11.16
CA ALA A 70 3.94 -0.07 -9.96
C ALA A 70 3.22 0.63 -8.79
N LEU A 71 3.50 1.92 -8.57
CA LEU A 71 2.80 2.73 -7.57
C LEU A 71 1.30 2.84 -7.87
N GLY A 72 0.93 3.07 -9.14
CA GLY A 72 -0.47 3.14 -9.57
C GLY A 72 -1.24 1.84 -9.33
N VAL A 73 -0.66 0.69 -9.71
CA VAL A 73 -1.25 -0.64 -9.46
C VAL A 73 -1.38 -0.90 -7.96
N PHE A 74 -0.37 -0.54 -7.17
CA PHE A 74 -0.38 -0.69 -5.73
C PHE A 74 -1.54 0.09 -5.09
N PHE A 75 -1.66 1.39 -5.37
CA PHE A 75 -2.73 2.23 -4.82
C PHE A 75 -4.12 1.83 -5.32
N ALA A 76 -4.27 1.46 -6.59
CA ALA A 76 -5.55 0.96 -7.10
C ALA A 76 -5.98 -0.33 -6.39
N SER A 77 -5.04 -1.24 -6.13
CA SER A 77 -5.28 -2.48 -5.42
C SER A 77 -5.57 -2.26 -3.94
N ALA A 78 -4.82 -1.35 -3.30
CA ALA A 78 -5.03 -0.94 -1.91
C ALA A 78 -6.43 -0.33 -1.72
N GLY A 79 -6.82 0.59 -2.60
CA GLY A 79 -8.16 1.19 -2.55
C GLY A 79 -9.26 0.16 -2.79
N ALA A 80 -9.08 -0.79 -3.70
CA ALA A 80 -10.03 -1.89 -3.90
C ALA A 80 -10.18 -2.77 -2.64
N MET A 81 -9.09 -2.97 -1.89
CA MET A 81 -9.07 -3.73 -0.64
C MET A 81 -9.93 -3.07 0.45
N HIS A 82 -10.04 -1.74 0.48
CA HIS A 82 -10.92 -1.03 1.42
C HIS A 82 -12.39 -1.47 1.27
N PHE A 83 -12.88 -1.60 0.04
CA PHE A 83 -14.24 -2.06 -0.25
C PHE A 83 -14.42 -3.54 0.03
N TYR A 84 -13.44 -4.36 -0.32
CA TYR A 84 -13.48 -5.81 -0.07
C TYR A 84 -13.57 -6.12 1.44
N LEU A 85 -12.75 -5.46 2.26
CA LEU A 85 -12.73 -5.65 3.70
C LEU A 85 -14.00 -5.10 4.38
N HIS A 86 -14.52 -3.97 3.90
CA HIS A 86 -15.80 -3.44 4.34
C HIS A 86 -16.95 -4.41 4.03
N ARG A 87 -17.05 -4.89 2.78
CA ARG A 87 -18.08 -5.87 2.37
C ARG A 87 -18.00 -7.18 3.15
N SER A 88 -16.80 -7.63 3.52
CA SER A 88 -16.60 -8.86 4.29
C SER A 88 -17.01 -8.75 5.77
N GLY A 89 -17.43 -7.56 6.21
CA GLY A 89 -17.82 -7.30 7.60
C GLY A 89 -16.63 -7.22 8.56
N SER A 90 -15.42 -6.96 8.05
CA SER A 90 -14.23 -6.80 8.88
C SER A 90 -14.33 -5.50 9.67
N ARG A 91 -14.23 -5.60 11.00
CA ARG A 91 -14.19 -4.44 11.90
C ARG A 91 -12.80 -3.82 12.02
N PHE A 92 -11.79 -4.40 11.36
CA PHE A 92 -10.40 -3.97 11.46
C PHE A 92 -10.23 -2.45 11.25
N TYR A 93 -10.88 -1.87 10.24
CA TYR A 93 -10.79 -0.43 9.97
C TYR A 93 -11.65 0.43 10.89
N GLN A 94 -12.81 -0.06 11.33
CA GLN A 94 -13.64 0.64 12.31
C GLN A 94 -12.90 0.80 13.63
N ASP A 95 -12.15 -0.23 14.02
CA ASP A 95 -11.33 -0.21 15.24
C ASP A 95 -10.07 0.66 15.04
N LEU A 96 -9.59 0.80 13.80
CA LEU A 96 -8.42 1.61 13.43
C LEU A 96 -8.69 3.11 13.56
N VAL A 97 -9.86 3.56 13.12
CA VAL A 97 -10.24 4.97 13.16
C VAL A 97 -10.44 5.40 14.63
N PRO A 98 -9.81 6.51 15.08
CA PRO A 98 -10.02 7.00 16.43
C PRO A 98 -11.49 7.32 16.72
N ALA A 99 -11.95 7.04 17.94
CA ALA A 99 -13.36 7.19 18.33
C ALA A 99 -13.91 8.64 18.24
N TRP A 100 -13.02 9.63 18.21
CA TRP A 100 -13.38 11.04 18.07
C TRP A 100 -13.64 11.47 16.62
N LEU A 101 -13.29 10.64 15.63
CA LEU A 101 -13.52 10.93 14.21
C LEU A 101 -14.96 10.54 13.84
N PRO A 102 -15.80 11.47 13.35
CA PRO A 102 -17.18 11.15 12.97
C PRO A 102 -17.20 10.25 11.73
N VAL A 103 -18.23 9.41 11.63
CA VAL A 103 -18.52 8.56 10.44
C VAL A 103 -17.32 7.73 9.93
N PRO A 104 -16.71 6.86 10.78
CA PRO A 104 -15.51 6.09 10.43
C PRO A 104 -15.66 5.24 9.16
N ASP A 105 -16.84 4.66 8.93
CA ASP A 105 -17.12 3.88 7.72
C ASP A 105 -17.08 4.72 6.44
N VAL A 106 -17.60 5.95 6.49
CA VAL A 106 -17.61 6.87 5.34
C VAL A 106 -16.19 7.30 5.02
N LEU A 107 -15.40 7.66 6.03
CA LEU A 107 -14.00 8.07 5.85
C LEU A 107 -13.14 6.94 5.29
N HIS A 108 -13.33 5.71 5.80
CA HIS A 108 -12.66 4.52 5.30
C HIS A 108 -12.96 4.26 3.82
N LEU A 109 -14.23 4.34 3.43
CA LEU A 109 -14.64 4.15 2.03
C LEU A 109 -14.19 5.31 1.14
N ALA A 110 -14.27 6.55 1.62
CA ALA A 110 -13.82 7.73 0.88
C ALA A 110 -12.32 7.68 0.60
N ALA A 111 -11.52 7.20 1.56
CA ALA A 111 -10.10 6.94 1.33
C ALA A 111 -9.88 5.86 0.27
N GLY A 112 -10.60 4.74 0.35
CA GLY A 112 -10.53 3.69 -0.67
C GLY A 112 -10.89 4.20 -2.07
N VAL A 113 -11.89 5.08 -2.18
CA VAL A 113 -12.22 5.79 -3.42
C VAL A 113 -11.03 6.62 -3.91
N GLY A 114 -10.43 7.43 -3.03
CA GLY A 114 -9.28 8.27 -3.36
C GLY A 114 -8.07 7.47 -3.84
N GLU A 115 -7.76 6.35 -3.18
CA GLU A 115 -6.67 5.44 -3.56
C GLU A 115 -6.90 4.79 -4.93
N VAL A 116 -8.14 4.33 -5.22
CA VAL A 116 -8.49 3.80 -6.55
C VAL A 116 -8.31 4.87 -7.63
N PHE A 117 -8.86 6.07 -7.41
CA PHE A 117 -8.79 7.14 -8.41
C PHE A 117 -7.36 7.60 -8.67
N THR A 118 -6.57 7.81 -7.61
CA THR A 118 -5.16 8.20 -7.75
C THR A 118 -4.33 7.10 -8.39
N GLY A 119 -4.56 5.83 -8.00
CA GLY A 119 -3.91 4.68 -8.62
C GLY A 119 -4.19 4.58 -10.13
N ILE A 120 -5.46 4.72 -10.55
CA ILE A 120 -5.83 4.72 -11.97
C ILE A 120 -5.24 5.94 -12.69
N ALA A 121 -5.31 7.13 -12.09
CA ALA A 121 -4.75 8.35 -12.69
C ALA A 121 -3.23 8.24 -12.91
N LEU A 122 -2.51 7.55 -12.02
CA LEU A 122 -1.10 7.20 -12.21
C LEU A 122 -0.86 6.19 -13.34
N LEU A 123 -1.87 5.49 -13.87
CA LEU A 123 -1.71 4.55 -14.99
C LEU A 123 -2.08 5.17 -16.34
N LEU A 124 -2.90 6.23 -16.32
CA LEU A 124 -3.30 6.92 -17.54
C LEU A 124 -2.12 7.67 -18.19
N PRO A 125 -2.07 7.77 -19.52
CA PRO A 125 -1.04 8.53 -20.25
C PRO A 125 -1.33 10.05 -20.22
N ASN A 126 -1.62 10.62 -19.05
CA ASN A 126 -1.88 12.05 -18.85
C ASN A 126 -0.97 12.60 -17.74
N GLN A 127 0.00 13.43 -18.10
CA GLN A 127 1.01 13.96 -17.18
C GLN A 127 0.41 14.81 -16.05
N MET A 128 -0.62 15.62 -16.35
CA MET A 128 -1.28 16.44 -15.33
C MET A 128 -2.01 15.55 -14.32
N ALA A 129 -2.75 14.55 -14.79
CA ALA A 129 -3.44 13.59 -13.93
C ALA A 129 -2.45 12.80 -13.05
N GLN A 130 -1.32 12.36 -13.61
CA GLN A 130 -0.26 11.67 -12.86
C GLN A 130 0.29 12.53 -11.74
N ARG A 131 0.60 13.81 -12.03
CA ARG A 131 1.16 14.75 -11.05
C ARG A 131 0.18 15.02 -9.91
N TYR A 132 -1.08 15.31 -10.22
CA TYR A 132 -2.11 15.52 -9.19
C TYR A 132 -2.38 14.25 -8.38
N ALA A 133 -2.34 13.08 -9.02
CA ALA A 133 -2.48 11.82 -8.33
C ALA A 133 -1.33 11.56 -7.33
N ALA A 134 -0.09 11.81 -7.73
CA ALA A 134 1.08 11.70 -6.87
C ALA A 134 0.99 12.66 -5.65
N ILE A 135 0.60 13.92 -5.88
CA ILE A 135 0.37 14.90 -4.81
C ILE A 135 -0.74 14.42 -3.86
N LEU A 136 -1.86 13.96 -4.40
CA LEU A 136 -2.99 13.50 -3.59
C LEU A 136 -2.64 12.25 -2.78
N ILE A 137 -1.84 11.33 -3.33
CA ILE A 137 -1.28 10.20 -2.57
C ILE A 137 -0.44 10.73 -1.40
N CYS A 138 0.45 11.69 -1.62
CA CYS A 138 1.24 12.26 -0.54
C CYS A 138 0.36 12.85 0.57
N VAL A 139 -0.71 13.56 0.20
CA VAL A 139 -1.68 14.12 1.15
C VAL A 139 -2.41 13.01 1.92
N LEU A 140 -2.91 11.98 1.22
CA LEU A 140 -3.60 10.84 1.85
C LEU A 140 -2.68 10.15 2.87
N LEU A 141 -1.44 9.83 2.48
CA LEU A 141 -0.46 9.19 3.34
C LEU A 141 -0.16 10.06 4.58
N ALA A 142 0.06 11.37 4.40
CA ALA A 142 0.34 12.29 5.49
C ALA A 142 -0.84 12.42 6.48
N VAL A 143 -2.06 12.52 5.96
CA VAL A 143 -3.28 12.59 6.78
C VAL A 143 -3.46 11.31 7.58
N PHE A 144 -3.29 10.13 6.96
CA PHE A 144 -3.37 8.86 7.67
C PHE A 144 -2.30 8.70 8.73
N GLU A 145 -1.09 9.16 8.45
CA GLU A 145 0.02 9.08 9.39
C GLU A 145 -0.25 9.89 10.65
N VAL A 146 -0.73 11.12 10.49
CA VAL A 146 -1.01 12.01 11.62
C VAL A 146 -2.28 11.58 12.37
N LEU A 147 -3.35 11.21 11.67
CA LEU A 147 -4.65 10.97 12.29
C LEU A 147 -4.83 9.53 12.81
N VAL A 148 -4.10 8.55 12.27
CA VAL A 148 -4.32 7.12 12.59
C VAL A 148 -3.04 6.47 13.11
N HIS A 149 -1.96 6.46 12.32
CA HIS A 149 -0.78 5.66 12.66
C HIS A 149 0.07 6.26 13.78
N GLY A 150 0.21 7.58 13.84
CA GLY A 150 0.88 8.29 14.94
C GLY A 150 0.22 8.01 16.30
N PRO A 151 -1.11 8.18 16.45
CA PRO A 151 -1.82 7.81 17.67
C PRO A 151 -1.64 6.33 18.04
N MET A 152 -1.68 5.41 17.07
CA MET A 152 -1.43 3.98 17.31
C MET A 152 -0.02 3.69 17.85
N MET A 153 0.98 4.52 17.54
CA MET A 153 2.35 4.34 18.03
C MET A 153 2.49 4.69 19.52
N VAL A 154 1.70 5.64 20.02
CA VAL A 154 1.80 6.14 21.40
C VAL A 154 0.73 5.57 22.33
N ASP A 155 -0.45 5.23 21.82
CA ASP A 155 -1.58 4.75 22.62
C ASP A 155 -1.68 3.21 22.59
N GLN A 156 -1.33 2.58 23.71
CA GLN A 156 -1.46 1.13 23.87
C GLN A 156 -2.92 0.66 23.85
N ALA A 157 -3.86 1.41 24.42
CA ALA A 157 -5.27 1.03 24.44
C ALA A 157 -5.85 1.03 23.01
N HIS A 158 -5.40 1.95 22.16
CA HIS A 158 -5.74 1.94 20.74
C HIS A 158 -5.16 0.70 20.04
N ARG A 159 -3.89 0.34 20.28
CA ARG A 159 -3.28 -0.89 19.72
C ARG A 159 -4.00 -2.16 20.14
N ASP A 160 -4.36 -2.26 21.42
CA ASP A 160 -5.05 -3.43 21.98
C ASP A 160 -6.45 -3.60 21.36
N ARG A 161 -7.15 -2.49 21.09
CA ARG A 161 -8.45 -2.50 20.38
C ARG A 161 -8.34 -3.10 18.99
N VAL A 162 -7.30 -2.72 18.22
CA VAL A 162 -7.07 -3.19 16.85
C VAL A 162 -6.37 -4.55 16.82
N LYS A 163 -5.82 -5.02 17.96
CA LYS A 163 -5.04 -6.25 18.09
C LYS A 163 -3.79 -6.24 17.20
N VAL A 164 -3.09 -5.12 17.17
CA VAL A 164 -1.85 -4.94 16.39
C VAL A 164 -0.68 -4.72 17.36
N SER A 165 0.44 -5.40 17.13
CA SER A 165 1.63 -5.24 17.97
C SER A 165 2.33 -3.90 17.70
N LEU A 166 3.19 -3.46 18.63
CA LEU A 166 3.96 -2.23 18.46
C LEU A 166 4.92 -2.32 17.28
N GLU A 167 5.55 -3.48 17.08
CA GLU A 167 6.47 -3.75 15.97
C GLU A 167 5.76 -3.60 14.62
N ALA A 168 4.54 -4.15 14.51
CA ALA A 168 3.73 -4.02 13.31
C ALA A 168 3.34 -2.55 13.04
N CYS A 169 3.10 -1.75 14.09
CA CYS A 169 2.87 -0.32 13.95
C CYS A 169 4.13 0.41 13.46
N ILE A 170 5.30 0.13 14.05
CA ILE A 170 6.58 0.72 13.64
C ILE A 170 6.88 0.43 12.17
N VAL A 171 6.76 -0.84 11.75
CA VAL A 171 7.01 -1.26 10.37
C VAL A 171 6.05 -0.53 9.42
N ARG A 172 4.76 -0.43 9.77
CA ARG A 172 3.77 0.27 8.95
C ARG A 172 4.08 1.77 8.84
N PHE A 173 4.43 2.40 9.95
CA PHE A 173 4.78 3.83 10.03
C PHE A 173 5.97 4.14 9.10
N ILE A 174 7.05 3.35 9.20
CA ILE A 174 8.21 3.50 8.30
C ILE A 174 7.83 3.27 6.83
N LEU A 175 7.04 2.23 6.55
CA LEU A 175 6.58 1.93 5.19
C LEU A 175 5.76 3.10 4.61
N GLN A 176 4.98 3.80 5.44
CA GLN A 176 4.20 4.96 5.02
C GLN A 176 5.10 6.10 4.54
N PHE A 177 6.22 6.36 5.22
CA PHE A 177 7.22 7.35 4.77
C PHE A 177 7.94 6.91 3.49
N VAL A 178 8.21 5.61 3.33
CA VAL A 178 8.78 5.08 2.07
C VAL A 178 7.80 5.30 0.91
N LEU A 179 6.52 5.00 1.11
CA LEU A 179 5.46 5.25 0.11
C LEU A 179 5.29 6.74 -0.19
N LEU A 180 5.41 7.60 0.82
CA LEU A 180 5.36 9.06 0.67
C LEU A 180 6.52 9.55 -0.20
N GLY A 181 7.75 9.11 0.09
CA GLY A 181 8.93 9.44 -0.72
C GLY A 181 8.80 8.92 -2.16
N TRP A 182 8.25 7.72 -2.33
CA TRP A 182 8.00 7.14 -3.65
C TRP A 182 6.98 7.95 -4.45
N ALA A 183 5.87 8.34 -3.84
CA ALA A 183 4.88 9.21 -4.47
C ALA A 183 5.43 10.60 -4.78
N TYR A 184 6.20 11.19 -3.86
CA TYR A 184 6.83 12.50 -4.03
C TYR A 184 7.78 12.53 -5.24
N TRP A 185 8.51 11.45 -5.51
CA TRP A 185 9.34 11.32 -6.71
C TRP A 185 8.51 11.44 -8.02
N HIS A 186 7.21 11.20 -8.00
CA HIS A 186 6.35 11.35 -9.19
C HIS A 186 5.58 12.68 -9.26
N THR A 187 5.89 13.65 -8.38
CA THR A 187 5.37 15.03 -8.42
C THR A 187 6.16 15.95 -9.35
#